data_AF-A0AAQ4EXF7-F1
#
_entry.id   AF-A0AAQ4EXF7-F1
#
_cell.length_a   1.000
_cell.length_b   1.000
_cell.length_c   1.000
_cell.angle_alpha   90.00
_cell.angle_beta   90.00
_cell.angle_gamma   90.00
#
_symmetry.space_group_name_H-M   'P 1'
#
loop_
_entity.id
_entity.type
_entity.pdbx_description
1 polymer ?
#
loop_
_entity_poly.entity_id
_entity_poly.type
_entity_poly.pdbx_seq_one_letter_code
_entity_poly.pdbx_strand_id
1 'polypeptide(L)'
;MEKLRAGETPRWRNSAVGETPRWRNSAMEKLRAGETPRLRNYELEKLRVEKLRTGETPRLINSAMGKLRAGENPCRRNSVSEKLRAGETSRWRNCALEKLRAGETPGLKNTALEKLCDGETSRWTNSTIEILRVGESPRWRKVRVGEKSALEKLHAGETPRWRNSEFEKLRTGEAPRLRNSALGRLRV
;
A
#
# COMPACT_ATOMS: atom_id res chain seq x y z
N MET A 1 -24.41 -14.92 22.44
CA MET A 1 -23.01 -14.45 22.56
C MET A 1 -22.16 -15.63 22.98
N GLU A 2 -21.46 -16.24 22.03
CA GLU A 2 -20.68 -17.45 22.28
C GLU A 2 -19.26 -17.07 22.74
N LYS A 3 -18.87 -17.54 23.94
CA LYS A 3 -17.56 -17.27 24.53
C LYS A 3 -16.54 -18.23 23.94
N LEU A 4 -15.71 -17.76 23.01
CA LEU A 4 -14.56 -18.53 22.49
C LEU A 4 -13.46 -18.62 23.58
N ARG A 5 -13.00 -19.84 23.85
CA ARG A 5 -11.88 -20.12 24.76
C ARG A 5 -10.56 -19.60 24.16
N ALA A 6 -9.64 -19.16 25.01
CA ALA A 6 -8.33 -18.67 24.60
C ALA A 6 -7.54 -19.76 23.87
N GLY A 7 -7.39 -19.62 22.54
CA GLY A 7 -6.52 -20.49 21.73
C GLY A 7 -7.04 -20.77 20.32
N GLU A 8 -8.35 -20.74 20.09
CA GLU A 8 -8.91 -21.04 18.77
C GLU A 8 -9.19 -19.75 18.01
N THR A 9 -8.49 -19.53 16.89
CA THR A 9 -8.86 -18.50 15.92
C THR A 9 -10.14 -18.93 15.21
N PRO A 10 -11.27 -18.24 15.38
CA PRO A 10 -12.50 -18.59 14.68
C PRO A 10 -12.29 -18.42 13.17
N ARG A 11 -12.53 -19.51 12.42
CA ARG A 11 -12.34 -19.57 10.98
C ARG A 11 -13.66 -19.29 10.26
N TRP A 12 -13.82 -18.09 9.73
CA TRP A 12 -15.06 -17.68 9.04
C TRP A 12 -14.92 -17.89 7.53
N ARG A 13 -15.91 -18.56 6.91
CA ARG A 13 -15.83 -18.89 5.47
C ARG A 13 -16.39 -17.78 4.57
N ASN A 14 -17.33 -16.97 5.05
CA ASN A 14 -17.83 -15.75 4.39
C ASN A 14 -18.54 -14.87 5.42
N SER A 15 -18.28 -13.56 5.43
CA SER A 15 -19.04 -12.60 6.25
C SER A 15 -19.30 -11.31 5.48
N ALA A 16 -20.55 -10.83 5.54
CA ALA A 16 -20.97 -9.50 5.13
C ALA A 16 -21.54 -8.82 6.38
N VAL A 17 -20.95 -7.71 6.81
CA VAL A 17 -21.32 -7.03 8.07
C VAL A 17 -21.49 -5.53 7.85
N GLY A 18 -22.49 -4.95 8.52
CA GLY A 18 -22.84 -3.52 8.51
C GLY A 18 -21.92 -2.64 9.36
N GLU A 19 -22.42 -1.43 9.69
CA GLU A 19 -21.78 -0.12 9.51
C GLU A 19 -20.31 0.06 9.99
N THR A 20 -19.78 -0.65 10.99
CA THR A 20 -18.36 -0.54 11.41
C THR A 20 -17.80 -1.80 12.12
N PRO A 21 -17.59 -2.93 11.41
CA PRO A 21 -17.28 -4.18 12.07
C PRO A 21 -15.85 -4.18 12.64
N ARG A 22 -15.72 -4.59 13.91
CA ARG A 22 -14.43 -4.74 14.61
C ARG A 22 -14.10 -6.21 14.80
N TRP A 23 -13.05 -6.68 14.14
CA TRP A 23 -12.59 -8.07 14.25
C TRP A 23 -11.19 -8.14 14.85
N ARG A 24 -10.98 -9.17 15.68
CA ARG A 24 -9.71 -9.44 16.35
C ARG A 24 -9.40 -10.92 16.29
N ASN A 25 -8.13 -11.26 16.03
CA ASN A 25 -7.62 -12.62 16.11
C ASN A 25 -8.49 -13.60 15.30
N SER A 26 -8.59 -13.38 13.99
CA SER A 26 -9.49 -14.17 13.12
C SER A 26 -8.79 -14.57 11.82
N ALA A 27 -9.13 -15.76 11.33
CA ALA A 27 -8.72 -16.24 10.02
C ALA A 27 -9.95 -16.37 9.13
N MET A 28 -9.93 -15.82 7.92
CA MET A 28 -11.05 -15.95 6.98
C MET A 28 -10.57 -16.20 5.56
N GLU A 29 -11.38 -16.91 4.77
CA GLU A 29 -11.08 -17.06 3.34
C GLU A 29 -11.45 -15.76 2.59
N LYS A 30 -12.69 -15.28 2.78
CA LYS A 30 -13.26 -14.14 2.08
C LYS A 30 -14.04 -13.25 3.04
N LEU A 31 -13.78 -11.94 2.98
CA LEU A 31 -14.52 -10.93 3.73
C LEU A 31 -14.99 -9.83 2.78
N ARG A 32 -16.29 -9.52 2.85
CA ARG A 32 -16.88 -8.34 2.21
C ARG A 32 -17.38 -7.40 3.30
N ALA A 33 -16.83 -6.20 3.38
CA ALA A 33 -17.28 -5.19 4.32
C ALA A 33 -17.97 -4.06 3.56
N GLY A 34 -19.16 -3.67 4.03
CA GLY A 34 -19.93 -2.57 3.45
C GLY A 34 -19.48 -1.21 3.96
N GLU A 35 -19.16 -1.07 5.26
CA GLU A 35 -18.68 0.18 5.85
C GLU A 35 -17.63 -0.13 6.94
N THR A 36 -16.83 0.87 7.30
CA THR A 36 -15.43 0.78 7.72
C THR A 36 -14.99 -0.36 8.66
N PRO A 37 -14.38 -1.44 8.13
CA PRO A 37 -13.84 -2.49 8.98
C PRO A 37 -12.61 -2.02 9.75
N ARG A 38 -12.55 -2.39 11.04
CA ARG A 38 -11.33 -2.36 11.85
C ARG A 38 -10.89 -3.77 12.14
N LEU A 39 -9.83 -4.22 11.47
CA LEU A 39 -9.29 -5.55 11.62
C LEU A 39 -7.94 -5.50 12.32
N ARG A 40 -7.76 -6.32 13.35
CA ARG A 40 -6.49 -6.46 14.08
C ARG A 40 -6.11 -7.92 14.20
N ASN A 41 -4.84 -8.25 13.91
CA ASN A 41 -4.31 -9.61 14.01
C ASN A 41 -5.16 -10.59 13.20
N TYR A 42 -5.08 -10.49 11.87
CA TYR A 42 -5.90 -11.32 10.99
C TYR A 42 -5.10 -11.90 9.82
N GLU A 43 -5.54 -13.06 9.36
CA GLU A 43 -5.07 -13.71 8.14
C GLU A 43 -6.25 -13.90 7.18
N LEU A 44 -6.09 -13.41 5.95
CA LEU A 44 -7.19 -13.40 4.97
C LEU A 44 -6.73 -13.71 3.56
N GLU A 45 -7.38 -14.61 2.84
CA GLU A 45 -7.00 -14.80 1.43
C GLU A 45 -7.44 -13.59 0.57
N LYS A 46 -8.70 -13.15 0.74
CA LYS A 46 -9.28 -12.05 -0.05
C LYS A 46 -10.19 -11.13 0.76
N LEU A 47 -9.83 -9.85 0.87
CA LEU A 47 -10.70 -8.80 1.43
C LEU A 47 -11.15 -7.86 0.32
N ARG A 48 -12.46 -7.60 0.28
CA ARG A 48 -13.06 -6.55 -0.52
C ARG A 48 -13.86 -5.62 0.38
N VAL A 49 -13.48 -4.35 0.42
CA VAL A 49 -14.24 -3.30 1.08
C VAL A 49 -14.94 -2.51 -0.03
N GLU A 50 -16.27 -2.57 -0.06
CA GLU A 50 -17.08 -1.83 -1.03
C GLU A 50 -17.57 -0.51 -0.44
N LYS A 51 -17.83 0.48 -1.31
CA LYS A 51 -18.44 1.80 -1.04
C LYS A 51 -18.29 2.33 0.39
N LEU A 52 -17.28 3.15 0.62
CA LEU A 52 -17.27 4.00 1.82
C LEU A 52 -18.14 5.22 1.52
N ARG A 53 -19.06 5.56 2.43
CA ARG A 53 -19.59 6.92 2.48
C ARG A 53 -18.44 7.84 2.89
N THR A 54 -18.34 8.99 2.22
CA THR A 54 -17.30 10.00 2.41
C THR A 54 -17.03 10.26 3.90
N GLY A 55 -15.79 10.03 4.36
CA GLY A 55 -15.33 10.42 5.69
C GLY A 55 -14.80 9.30 6.59
N GLU A 56 -15.17 8.04 6.35
CA GLU A 56 -14.72 6.94 7.22
C GLU A 56 -13.65 6.04 6.56
N THR A 57 -12.59 5.71 7.32
CA THR A 57 -11.41 4.95 6.83
C THR A 57 -11.34 3.50 7.35
N PRO A 58 -11.20 2.46 6.51
CA PRO A 58 -10.88 1.11 6.97
C PRO A 58 -9.48 1.08 7.61
N ARG A 59 -9.36 0.40 8.75
CA ARG A 59 -8.10 0.30 9.52
C ARG A 59 -7.68 -1.15 9.68
N LEU A 60 -6.52 -1.47 9.13
CA LEU A 60 -5.95 -2.82 9.11
C LEU A 60 -4.62 -2.83 9.86
N ILE A 61 -4.53 -3.62 10.93
CA ILE A 61 -3.35 -3.67 11.80
C ILE A 61 -2.92 -5.13 11.96
N ASN A 62 -1.61 -5.40 11.82
CA ASN A 62 -1.04 -6.75 11.99
C ASN A 62 -1.79 -7.77 11.12
N SER A 63 -1.58 -7.69 9.81
CA SER A 63 -2.39 -8.45 8.88
C SER A 63 -1.63 -9.05 7.73
N ALA A 64 -1.93 -10.31 7.41
CA ALA A 64 -1.41 -11.01 6.25
C ALA A 64 -2.57 -11.34 5.31
N MET A 65 -2.41 -11.04 4.01
CA MET A 65 -3.47 -11.38 3.06
C MET A 65 -3.03 -11.44 1.60
N GLY A 66 -3.66 -12.33 0.83
CA GLY A 66 -3.37 -12.46 -0.61
C GLY A 66 -3.80 -11.22 -1.40
N LYS A 67 -5.10 -10.90 -1.40
CA LYS A 67 -5.66 -9.83 -2.24
C LYS A 67 -6.52 -8.84 -1.45
N LEU A 68 -6.20 -7.55 -1.54
CA LEU A 68 -7.03 -6.45 -1.02
C LEU A 68 -7.55 -5.57 -2.16
N ARG A 69 -8.86 -5.31 -2.14
CA ARG A 69 -9.45 -4.15 -2.81
C ARG A 69 -10.12 -3.28 -1.76
N ALA A 70 -9.58 -2.08 -1.56
CA ALA A 70 -10.15 -1.08 -0.67
C ALA A 70 -10.60 0.14 -1.49
N GLY A 71 -11.71 0.75 -1.08
CA GLY A 71 -12.17 2.03 -1.61
C GLY A 71 -11.33 3.20 -1.09
N GLU A 72 -12.01 4.28 -0.69
CA GLU A 72 -11.40 5.51 -0.19
C GLU A 72 -10.58 5.31 1.09
N ASN A 73 -9.46 6.02 1.21
CA ASN A 73 -8.80 6.32 2.48
C ASN A 73 -8.38 5.14 3.38
N PRO A 74 -7.93 3.95 2.89
CA PRO A 74 -7.47 2.88 3.76
C PRO A 74 -6.20 3.27 4.54
N CYS A 75 -6.17 2.84 5.81
CA CYS A 75 -5.02 2.97 6.69
C CYS A 75 -4.52 1.60 7.13
N ARG A 76 -3.25 1.31 6.88
CA ARG A 76 -2.64 0.02 7.18
C ARG A 76 -1.32 0.11 7.93
N ARG A 77 -1.16 -0.78 8.91
CA ARG A 77 0.06 -0.86 9.74
C ARG A 77 0.50 -2.31 9.93
N ASN A 78 1.81 -2.56 9.82
CA ASN A 78 2.41 -3.87 10.07
C ASN A 78 1.71 -4.95 9.26
N SER A 79 1.83 -4.91 7.95
CA SER A 79 1.00 -5.78 7.11
C SER A 79 1.71 -6.30 5.87
N VAL A 80 1.33 -7.49 5.44
CA VAL A 80 1.87 -8.17 4.27
C VAL A 80 0.75 -8.43 3.27
N SER A 81 0.98 -8.15 1.99
CA SER A 81 0.02 -8.53 0.94
C SER A 81 0.64 -8.81 -0.42
N GLU A 82 0.13 -9.81 -1.15
CA GLU A 82 0.58 -10.04 -2.52
C GLU A 82 0.06 -8.92 -3.46
N LYS A 83 -1.25 -8.68 -3.45
CA LYS A 83 -1.89 -7.75 -4.40
C LYS A 83 -2.81 -6.78 -3.70
N LEU A 84 -2.57 -5.50 -3.95
CA LEU A 84 -3.33 -4.44 -3.34
C LEU A 84 -3.81 -3.42 -4.37
N ARG A 85 -5.10 -3.09 -4.27
CA ARG A 85 -5.70 -1.93 -4.94
C ARG A 85 -6.37 -1.05 -3.90
N ALA A 86 -6.00 0.22 -3.87
CA ALA A 86 -6.58 1.22 -2.99
C ALA A 86 -7.04 2.44 -3.80
N GLY A 87 -8.07 3.13 -3.31
CA GLY A 87 -8.63 4.35 -3.91
C GLY A 87 -7.82 5.62 -3.60
N GLU A 88 -8.50 6.77 -3.63
CA GLU A 88 -7.97 8.15 -3.59
C GLU A 88 -6.79 8.37 -2.63
N THR A 89 -7.04 8.54 -1.32
CA THR A 89 -5.96 8.72 -0.34
C THR A 89 -5.66 7.38 0.31
N SER A 90 -4.42 7.09 0.70
CA SER A 90 -4.12 5.88 1.48
C SER A 90 -2.90 6.08 2.36
N ARG A 91 -2.83 5.39 3.52
CA ARG A 91 -1.65 5.45 4.40
C ARG A 91 -1.16 4.06 4.77
N TRP A 92 0.12 3.82 4.52
CA TRP A 92 0.77 2.53 4.74
C TRP A 92 2.01 2.72 5.61
N ARG A 93 2.10 1.96 6.69
CA ARG A 93 3.27 1.98 7.58
C ARG A 93 3.74 0.56 7.86
N ASN A 94 5.05 0.31 7.73
CA ASN A 94 5.64 -1.01 8.00
C ASN A 94 4.92 -2.10 7.19
N CYS A 95 4.89 -1.97 5.87
CA CYS A 95 4.18 -2.91 4.99
C CYS A 95 5.12 -3.55 3.97
N ALA A 96 4.89 -4.81 3.64
CA ALA A 96 5.58 -5.54 2.58
C ALA A 96 4.56 -5.99 1.53
N LEU A 97 4.77 -5.62 0.26
CA LEU A 97 3.81 -5.86 -0.82
C LEU A 97 4.49 -6.31 -2.11
N GLU A 98 3.96 -7.31 -2.80
CA GLU A 98 4.46 -7.57 -4.16
C GLU A 98 3.93 -6.52 -5.14
N LYS A 99 2.61 -6.27 -5.15
CA LYS A 99 1.97 -5.40 -6.15
C LYS A 99 1.01 -4.41 -5.49
N LEU A 100 1.30 -3.13 -5.64
CA LEU A 100 0.44 -2.04 -5.21
C LEU A 100 -0.03 -1.21 -6.41
N ARG A 101 -1.35 -1.03 -6.52
CA ARG A 101 -1.96 0.03 -7.31
C ARG A 101 -2.70 0.97 -6.37
N ALA A 102 -2.15 2.16 -6.17
CA ALA A 102 -2.74 3.19 -5.33
C ALA A 102 -3.44 4.25 -6.19
N GLY A 103 -4.40 4.96 -5.59
CA GLY A 103 -5.06 6.12 -6.21
C GLY A 103 -4.20 7.38 -6.11
N GLU A 104 -4.87 8.52 -6.02
CA GLU A 104 -4.30 9.86 -6.18
C GLU A 104 -3.22 10.24 -5.16
N THR A 105 -3.42 9.92 -3.88
CA THR A 105 -2.61 10.49 -2.79
C THR A 105 -2.13 9.50 -1.72
N PRO A 106 -1.34 8.48 -2.07
CA PRO A 106 -0.83 7.56 -1.06
C PRO A 106 0.39 8.10 -0.30
N GLY A 107 0.41 7.80 1.00
CA GLY A 107 1.55 8.00 1.89
C GLY A 107 2.12 6.66 2.34
N LEU A 108 3.37 6.40 2.03
CA LEU A 108 4.09 5.17 2.38
C LEU A 108 5.31 5.45 3.25
N LYS A 109 5.40 4.70 4.35
CA LYS A 109 6.47 4.80 5.33
C LYS A 109 6.97 3.41 5.73
N ASN A 110 8.28 3.19 5.67
CA ASN A 110 8.87 1.89 6.03
C ASN A 110 8.23 0.76 5.21
N THR A 111 8.23 0.87 3.89
CA THR A 111 7.56 -0.11 3.03
C THR A 111 8.48 -0.72 2.00
N ALA A 112 8.35 -2.03 1.79
CA ALA A 112 9.06 -2.76 0.76
C ALA A 112 8.05 -3.21 -0.32
N LEU A 113 8.37 -2.94 -1.58
CA LEU A 113 7.49 -3.22 -2.72
C LEU A 113 8.26 -3.85 -3.89
N GLU A 114 7.68 -4.82 -4.60
CA GLU A 114 8.26 -5.21 -5.89
C GLU A 114 7.76 -4.29 -7.00
N LYS A 115 6.44 -4.12 -7.12
CA LYS A 115 5.82 -3.33 -8.19
C LYS A 115 4.80 -2.35 -7.67
N LEU A 116 4.91 -1.12 -8.15
CA LEU A 116 4.00 -0.05 -7.83
C LEU A 116 3.53 0.68 -9.08
N CYS A 117 2.22 0.92 -9.10
CA CYS A 117 1.61 1.95 -9.91
C CYS A 117 0.90 2.92 -8.96
N ASP A 118 1.37 4.15 -8.94
CA ASP A 118 0.92 5.20 -8.06
C ASP A 118 0.23 6.31 -8.86
N GLY A 119 -0.70 7.04 -8.24
CA GLY A 119 -1.42 8.16 -8.82
C GLY A 119 -0.62 9.47 -8.78
N GLU A 120 -1.36 10.58 -8.76
CA GLU A 120 -0.85 11.94 -9.00
C GLU A 120 0.18 12.43 -7.99
N THR A 121 -0.12 12.34 -6.68
CA THR A 121 0.69 12.97 -5.64
C THR A 121 1.02 12.04 -4.49
N SER A 122 2.24 11.51 -4.49
CA SER A 122 2.62 10.45 -3.57
C SER A 122 3.72 10.87 -2.61
N ARG A 123 3.70 10.36 -1.38
CA ARG A 123 4.75 10.65 -0.38
C ARG A 123 5.38 9.38 0.17
N TRP A 124 6.70 9.32 0.06
CA TRP A 124 7.49 8.13 0.34
C TRP A 124 8.61 8.40 1.32
N THR A 125 8.71 7.55 2.34
CA THR A 125 9.71 7.68 3.40
C THR A 125 10.27 6.33 3.83
N ASN A 126 11.59 6.17 3.72
CA ASN A 126 12.29 4.97 4.19
C ASN A 126 11.72 3.68 3.54
N SER A 127 11.66 3.67 2.21
CA SER A 127 11.01 2.59 1.46
C SER A 127 11.94 2.01 0.40
N THR A 128 11.72 0.75 0.04
CA THR A 128 12.43 0.07 -1.04
C THR A 128 11.46 -0.37 -2.11
N ILE A 129 11.82 -0.19 -3.38
CA ILE A 129 11.01 -0.66 -4.50
C ILE A 129 11.82 -1.17 -5.69
N GLU A 130 11.33 -2.18 -6.41
CA GLU A 130 12.01 -2.65 -7.62
C GLU A 130 11.51 -1.95 -8.89
N ILE A 131 10.19 -1.90 -9.11
CA ILE A 131 9.57 -1.34 -10.31
C ILE A 131 8.52 -0.31 -9.92
N LEU A 132 8.61 0.87 -10.53
CA LEU A 132 7.80 2.01 -10.18
C LEU A 132 7.26 2.73 -11.42
N ARG A 133 5.96 2.99 -11.40
CA ARG A 133 5.32 4.00 -12.24
C ARG A 133 4.55 4.94 -11.33
N VAL A 134 4.87 6.23 -11.37
CA VAL A 134 4.20 7.25 -10.57
C VAL A 134 3.68 8.37 -11.45
N GLY A 135 2.64 9.04 -10.95
CA GLY A 135 2.06 10.22 -11.56
C GLY A 135 2.92 11.46 -11.36
N GLU A 136 2.24 12.60 -11.40
CA GLU A 136 2.79 13.93 -11.69
C GLU A 136 3.81 14.44 -10.66
N SER A 137 3.54 14.29 -9.36
CA SER A 137 4.23 15.06 -8.32
C SER A 137 4.67 14.24 -7.09
N PRO A 138 5.49 13.19 -7.26
CA PRO A 138 5.88 12.34 -6.14
C PRO A 138 7.03 12.97 -5.31
N ARG A 139 6.99 12.74 -3.99
CA ARG A 139 8.01 13.19 -3.03
C ARG A 139 8.65 12.01 -2.31
N TRP A 140 9.96 11.85 -2.49
CA TRP A 140 10.75 10.73 -2.00
C TRP A 140 11.79 11.16 -0.98
N ARG A 141 11.91 10.38 0.10
CA ARG A 141 12.93 10.58 1.14
C ARG A 141 13.45 9.25 1.65
N LYS A 142 14.77 9.02 1.59
CA LYS A 142 15.36 7.74 2.01
C LYS A 142 14.71 6.58 1.26
N VAL A 143 14.67 6.67 -0.07
CA VAL A 143 14.08 5.61 -0.90
C VAL A 143 15.15 5.02 -1.79
N ARG A 144 15.19 3.69 -1.85
CA ARG A 144 16.02 2.95 -2.78
C ARG A 144 15.14 2.31 -3.84
N VAL A 145 15.53 2.48 -5.10
CA VAL A 145 14.86 1.86 -6.23
C VAL A 145 15.85 1.07 -7.09
N GLY A 146 15.55 -0.21 -7.35
CA GLY A 146 16.31 -1.03 -8.31
C GLY A 146 17.45 -1.82 -7.69
N GLU A 147 17.16 -2.78 -6.82
CA GLU A 147 18.21 -3.53 -6.10
C GLU A 147 18.41 -4.98 -6.58
N LYS A 148 17.54 -5.53 -7.46
CA LYS A 148 17.51 -6.99 -7.69
C LYS A 148 17.21 -7.55 -9.08
N SER A 149 16.85 -6.77 -10.11
CA SER A 149 16.47 -7.41 -11.37
C SER A 149 16.64 -6.54 -12.61
N ALA A 150 17.01 -7.18 -13.73
CA ALA A 150 17.21 -6.62 -15.08
C ALA A 150 16.00 -5.88 -15.69
N LEU A 151 14.93 -5.65 -14.91
CA LEU A 151 13.70 -5.00 -15.33
C LEU A 151 13.51 -3.64 -14.65
N GLU A 152 14.50 -2.77 -14.79
CA GLU A 152 14.50 -1.45 -14.17
C GLU A 152 13.86 -0.39 -15.05
N LYS A 153 12.66 0.05 -14.67
CA LYS A 153 11.97 1.13 -15.37
C LYS A 153 11.21 2.01 -14.38
N LEU A 154 11.88 3.04 -13.87
CA LEU A 154 11.22 4.16 -13.21
C LEU A 154 10.58 5.06 -14.27
N HIS A 155 9.28 5.30 -14.14
CA HIS A 155 8.60 6.39 -14.84
C HIS A 155 8.02 7.32 -13.79
N ALA A 156 8.53 8.54 -13.73
CA ALA A 156 7.97 9.59 -12.89
C ALA A 156 7.36 10.69 -13.76
N GLY A 157 6.31 11.34 -13.25
CA GLY A 157 5.65 12.44 -13.92
C GLY A 157 6.50 13.72 -13.95
N GLU A 158 5.80 14.85 -13.95
CA GLU A 158 6.37 16.16 -14.27
C GLU A 158 7.39 16.64 -13.24
N THR A 159 7.07 16.66 -11.94
CA THR A 159 7.93 17.36 -10.95
C THR A 159 8.39 16.51 -9.76
N PRO A 160 9.05 15.37 -9.99
CA PRO A 160 9.46 14.48 -8.91
C PRO A 160 10.57 15.10 -8.04
N ARG A 161 10.41 14.97 -6.71
CA ARG A 161 11.38 15.47 -5.73
C ARG A 161 12.00 14.33 -4.92
N TRP A 162 13.32 14.27 -4.89
CA TRP A 162 14.09 13.21 -4.25
C TRP A 162 15.05 13.77 -3.22
N ARG A 163 15.11 13.11 -2.06
CA ARG A 163 16.05 13.45 -0.99
C ARG A 163 16.67 12.18 -0.40
N ASN A 164 17.99 12.13 -0.28
CA ASN A 164 18.69 11.00 0.34
C ASN A 164 18.24 9.68 -0.29
N SER A 165 18.12 9.60 -1.61
CA SER A 165 17.53 8.46 -2.33
C SER A 165 18.48 7.94 -3.41
N GLU A 166 18.34 6.68 -3.77
CA GLU A 166 19.22 5.95 -4.71
C GLU A 166 18.39 5.28 -5.79
N PHE A 167 18.80 5.41 -7.06
CA PHE A 167 18.14 4.76 -8.18
C PHE A 167 19.06 4.59 -9.40
N GLU A 168 18.90 3.47 -10.12
CA GLU A 168 19.77 3.14 -11.27
C GLU A 168 19.33 3.83 -12.57
N LYS A 169 18.05 3.70 -12.95
CA LYS A 169 17.52 4.23 -14.22
C LYS A 169 16.22 4.99 -14.02
N LEU A 170 16.20 6.27 -14.39
CA LEU A 170 15.05 7.16 -14.28
C LEU A 170 14.58 7.67 -15.64
N ARG A 171 13.28 7.53 -15.93
CA ARG A 171 12.59 8.27 -16.99
C ARG A 171 11.61 9.26 -16.38
N THR A 172 11.68 10.53 -16.76
CA THR A 172 10.78 11.58 -16.25
C THR A 172 10.16 12.39 -17.37
N GLY A 173 9.02 13.04 -17.12
CA GLY A 173 8.48 14.05 -18.05
C GLY A 173 9.30 15.34 -18.03
N GLU A 174 9.77 15.75 -16.85
CA GLU A 174 10.68 16.90 -16.69
C GLU A 174 11.83 16.60 -15.74
N ALA A 175 12.80 17.52 -15.63
CA ALA A 175 13.97 17.33 -14.80
C ALA A 175 13.62 17.16 -13.29
N PRO A 176 14.08 16.07 -12.63
CA PRO A 176 13.81 15.85 -11.22
C PRO A 176 14.58 16.83 -10.32
N ARG A 177 14.02 17.14 -9.14
CA ARG A 177 14.77 17.85 -8.08
C ARG A 177 15.44 16.84 -7.16
N LEU A 178 16.78 16.77 -7.23
CA LEU A 178 17.59 15.85 -6.43
C LEU A 178 18.31 16.59 -5.30
N ARG A 179 18.29 16.03 -4.08
CA ARG A 179 19.11 16.50 -2.95
C ARG A 179 19.77 15.33 -2.26
N ASN A 180 21.10 15.33 -2.17
CA ASN A 180 21.89 14.23 -1.60
C ASN A 180 21.43 12.86 -2.13
N SER A 181 21.18 12.75 -3.44
CA SER A 181 20.61 11.54 -4.05
C SER A 181 21.52 11.05 -5.18
N ALA A 182 21.62 9.74 -5.34
CA ALA A 182 22.43 9.10 -6.37
C ALA A 182 21.54 8.65 -7.52
N LEU A 183 21.96 8.96 -8.75
CA LEU A 183 21.27 8.61 -9.99
C LEU A 183 22.27 8.04 -11.00
N GLY A 184 22.02 6.81 -11.47
CA GLY A 184 22.83 6.16 -12.49
C GLY A 184 22.62 6.76 -13.90
N ARG A 185 21.41 6.63 -14.46
CA ARG A 185 21.01 7.14 -15.78
C ARG A 185 19.69 7.91 -15.73
N LEU A 186 19.69 9.13 -16.26
CA LEU A 186 18.49 9.95 -16.48
C LEU A 186 18.09 9.95 -17.95
N ARG A 187 16.80 9.78 -18.22
CA ARG A 187 16.17 10.12 -19.49
C ARG A 187 14.98 11.03 -19.19
N VAL A 188 14.92 12.16 -19.90
CA VAL A 188 13.73 13.01 -19.95
C VAL A 188 13.01 12.65 -21.24
#